data_AF-A0A4Z2CXD1-F1
#
_entry.id   AF-A0A4Z2CXD1-F1
#
_cell.length_a   1.000
_cell.length_b   1.000
_cell.length_c   1.000
_cell.angle_alpha   90.00
_cell.angle_beta   90.00
_cell.angle_gamma   90.00
#
_symmetry.space_group_name_H-M   'P 1'
#
loop_
_entity.id
_entity.type
_entity.pdbx_description
1 polymer ?
#
loop_
_entity_poly.entity_id
_entity_poly.type
_entity_poly.pdbx_seq_one_letter_code
_entity_poly.pdbx_strand_id
1 'polypeptide(L)'
;MGCTLSKEERDALEQSRNIDKKLKEDGMQAAKDVKLLLLGAGESGKSTIVKQMKIIHEGGFTQEDNKQYKPVVYSNTIQSMVAILRAMNTLGIQFGDSEQGAEDARIVCDVIQAMEDTKPFSEDLLDAMKRLWADSGVQECFARSNEYQLNDSAKYFLDDLDRLGAKDYMPTEQDILRTRVKTTGIVEVHFQFKNMNFKYVFHSL
;
A
#
# COMPACT_ATOMS: atom_id res chain seq x y z
N MET A 1 -61.00 29.22 -0.33
CA MET A 1 -60.26 28.20 -1.10
C MET A 1 -59.07 27.77 -0.26
N GLY A 2 -59.23 26.72 0.55
CA GLY A 2 -58.15 26.17 1.37
C GLY A 2 -57.76 24.82 0.82
N CYS A 3 -56.71 24.78 -0.01
CA CYS A 3 -56.08 23.52 -0.39
C CYS A 3 -55.38 22.96 0.84
N THR A 4 -56.00 21.98 1.49
CA THR A 4 -55.35 21.18 2.52
C THR A 4 -54.35 20.26 1.84
N LEU A 5 -53.06 20.58 1.98
CA LEU A 5 -51.96 19.71 1.52
C LEU A 5 -52.20 18.28 2.02
N SER A 6 -52.08 17.32 1.12
CA SER A 6 -52.15 15.91 1.46
C SER A 6 -51.05 15.55 2.45
N LYS A 7 -51.23 14.46 3.21
CA LYS A 7 -50.20 14.00 4.15
C LYS A 7 -48.87 13.75 3.44
N GLU A 8 -48.93 13.21 2.22
CA GLU A 8 -47.76 12.97 1.36
C GLU A 8 -47.08 14.26 0.93
N GLU A 9 -47.84 15.30 0.58
CA GLU A 9 -47.28 16.62 0.23
C GLU A 9 -46.60 17.30 1.43
N ARG A 10 -47.16 17.13 2.65
CA ARG A 10 -46.53 17.64 3.88
C ARG A 10 -45.24 16.90 4.23
N ASP A 11 -45.26 15.57 4.15
CA ASP A 11 -44.10 14.73 4.43
C ASP A 11 -42.97 15.03 3.40
N ALA A 12 -43.31 15.21 2.12
CA ALA A 12 -42.36 15.61 1.09
C ALA A 12 -41.78 17.02 1.33
N LEU A 13 -42.61 17.98 1.78
CA LEU A 13 -42.14 19.33 2.12
C LEU A 13 -41.17 19.31 3.32
N GLU A 14 -41.44 18.49 4.32
CA GLU A 14 -40.58 18.32 5.49
C GLU A 14 -39.25 17.65 5.11
N GLN A 15 -39.29 16.61 4.27
CA GLN A 15 -38.07 16.01 3.71
C GLN A 15 -37.25 17.00 2.90
N SER A 16 -37.89 17.78 2.02
CA SER A 16 -37.23 18.82 1.22
C SER A 16 -36.53 19.86 2.10
N ARG A 17 -37.23 20.36 3.14
CA ARG A 17 -36.64 21.28 4.12
C ARG A 17 -35.46 20.68 4.88
N ASN A 18 -35.52 19.39 5.22
CA ASN A 18 -34.42 18.68 5.89
C ASN A 18 -33.21 18.50 4.95
N ILE A 19 -33.43 18.24 3.66
CA ILE A 19 -32.39 18.17 2.63
C ILE A 19 -31.73 19.55 2.47
N ASP A 20 -32.50 20.62 2.31
CA ASP A 20 -31.98 21.99 2.19
C ASP A 20 -31.15 22.40 3.39
N LYS A 21 -31.58 22.02 4.60
CA LYS A 21 -30.83 22.27 5.83
C LYS A 21 -29.48 21.53 5.82
N LYS A 22 -29.47 20.24 5.46
CA LYS A 22 -28.23 19.46 5.34
C LYS A 22 -27.30 20.03 4.27
N LEU A 23 -27.80 20.38 3.09
CA LEU A 23 -27.01 20.98 2.01
C LEU A 23 -26.35 22.28 2.45
N LYS A 24 -27.07 23.10 3.23
CA LYS A 24 -26.53 24.35 3.78
C LYS A 24 -25.43 24.08 4.82
N GLU A 25 -25.63 23.12 5.71
CA GLU A 25 -24.64 22.70 6.70
C GLU A 25 -23.37 22.12 6.04
N ASP A 26 -23.54 21.22 5.07
CA ASP A 26 -22.46 20.64 4.28
C ASP A 26 -21.70 21.70 3.48
N GLY A 27 -22.41 22.67 2.90
CA GLY A 27 -21.81 23.80 2.17
C GLY A 27 -20.96 24.70 3.08
N MET A 28 -21.42 24.97 4.30
CA MET A 28 -20.63 25.73 5.29
C MET A 28 -19.39 24.95 5.76
N GLN A 29 -19.49 23.64 5.89
CA GLN A 29 -18.37 22.79 6.27
C GLN A 29 -17.34 22.71 5.13
N ALA A 30 -17.80 22.44 3.89
CA ALA A 30 -16.95 22.36 2.71
C ALA A 30 -16.20 23.67 2.41
N ALA A 31 -16.78 24.82 2.75
CA ALA A 31 -16.11 26.13 2.62
C ALA A 31 -14.95 26.33 3.61
N LYS A 32 -14.92 25.58 4.71
CA LYS A 32 -13.84 25.60 5.71
C LYS A 32 -12.74 24.57 5.43
N ASP A 33 -13.03 23.60 4.57
CA ASP A 33 -12.08 22.54 4.22
C ASP A 33 -11.04 23.04 3.22
N VAL A 34 -9.75 22.84 3.55
CA VAL A 34 -8.64 23.13 2.64
C VAL A 34 -8.38 21.92 1.76
N LYS A 35 -8.57 22.06 0.45
CA LYS A 35 -8.31 20.99 -0.52
C LYS A 35 -6.89 21.10 -1.07
N LEU A 36 -6.12 20.03 -0.96
CA LEU A 36 -4.74 19.93 -1.44
C LEU A 36 -4.64 18.81 -2.48
N LEU A 37 -4.17 19.14 -3.67
CA LEU A 37 -3.95 18.17 -4.76
C LEU A 37 -2.46 17.83 -4.85
N LEU A 38 -2.09 16.56 -4.65
CA LEU A 38 -0.73 16.09 -4.85
C LEU A 38 -0.59 15.49 -6.26
N LEU A 39 0.24 16.14 -7.08
CA LEU A 39 0.58 15.70 -8.44
C LEU A 39 2.04 15.26 -8.50
N GLY A 40 2.32 14.27 -9.34
CA GLY A 40 3.68 13.76 -9.57
C GLY A 40 3.65 12.45 -10.35
N ALA A 41 4.79 12.08 -10.93
CA ALA A 41 4.97 10.81 -11.63
C ALA A 41 4.65 9.58 -10.75
N GLY A 42 4.48 8.41 -11.36
CA GLY A 42 4.43 7.15 -10.61
C GLY A 42 5.62 7.07 -9.65
N GLU A 43 5.39 6.53 -8.44
CA GLU A 43 6.45 6.31 -7.44
C GLU A 43 7.11 7.58 -6.86
N SER A 44 6.61 8.79 -7.17
CA SER A 44 7.14 10.07 -6.66
C SER A 44 6.93 10.34 -5.17
N GLY A 45 6.55 9.34 -4.36
CA GLY A 45 6.35 9.48 -2.91
C GLY A 45 5.03 10.12 -2.45
N LYS A 46 4.04 10.34 -3.33
CA LYS A 46 2.74 10.96 -2.95
C LYS A 46 2.05 10.22 -1.80
N SER A 47 1.91 8.90 -1.92
CA SER A 47 1.32 8.07 -0.87
C SER A 47 2.14 8.10 0.42
N THR A 48 3.47 8.24 0.32
CA THR A 48 4.36 8.34 1.47
C THR A 48 4.13 9.63 2.24
N ILE A 49 3.94 10.76 1.55
CA ILE A 49 3.57 12.03 2.19
C ILE A 49 2.26 11.90 2.97
N VAL A 50 1.26 11.26 2.36
CA VAL A 50 -0.04 11.05 3.02
C VAL A 50 0.09 10.15 4.26
N LYS A 51 0.86 9.06 4.17
CA LYS A 51 1.16 8.21 5.32
C LYS A 51 1.89 8.97 6.43
N GLN A 52 2.85 9.84 6.07
CA GLN A 52 3.55 10.69 7.04
C GLN A 52 2.61 11.68 7.74
N MET A 53 1.64 12.25 7.02
CA MET A 53 0.64 13.13 7.63
C MET A 53 -0.22 12.40 8.67
N LYS A 54 -0.57 11.14 8.42
CA LYS A 54 -1.25 10.29 9.41
C LYS A 54 -0.40 10.09 10.66
N ILE A 55 0.90 9.84 10.51
CA ILE A 55 1.83 9.69 11.64
C ILE A 55 1.92 10.98 12.47
N ILE A 56 2.13 12.12 11.81
CA ILE A 56 2.41 13.39 12.49
C ILE A 56 1.15 14.01 13.10
N HIS A 57 -0.04 13.82 12.50
CA HIS A 57 -1.25 14.55 12.87
C HIS A 57 -2.39 13.69 13.41
N GLU A 58 -2.41 12.38 13.16
CA GLU A 58 -3.52 11.49 13.57
C GLU A 58 -3.08 10.42 14.58
N GLY A 59 -1.90 10.58 15.19
CA GLY A 59 -1.42 9.68 16.23
C GLY A 59 -0.88 8.34 15.72
N GLY A 60 -0.51 8.25 14.44
CA GLY A 60 0.11 7.04 13.89
C GLY A 60 -0.85 6.04 13.28
N PHE A 61 -0.36 4.81 13.12
CA PHE A 61 -1.16 3.67 12.66
C PHE A 61 -1.63 2.84 13.87
N THR A 62 -2.92 2.50 13.90
CA THR A 62 -3.46 1.64 14.95
C THR A 62 -3.02 0.18 14.76
N GLN A 63 -3.25 -0.67 15.77
CA GLN A 63 -2.99 -2.10 15.59
C GLN A 63 -3.88 -2.72 14.50
N GLU A 64 -5.12 -2.23 14.32
CA GLU A 64 -5.94 -2.68 13.19
C GLU A 64 -5.33 -2.26 11.85
N ASP A 65 -4.84 -1.02 11.73
CA ASP A 65 -4.15 -0.57 10.53
C ASP A 65 -2.94 -1.47 10.22
N ASN A 66 -2.09 -1.73 11.21
CA ASN A 66 -0.89 -2.54 11.06
C ASN A 66 -1.22 -3.95 10.54
N LYS A 67 -2.32 -4.55 11.04
CA LYS A 67 -2.82 -5.85 10.56
C LYS A 67 -3.25 -5.81 9.09
N GLN A 68 -3.84 -4.70 8.62
CA GLN A 68 -4.23 -4.55 7.22
C GLN A 68 -3.03 -4.37 6.29
N TYR A 69 -1.93 -3.79 6.76
CA TYR A 69 -0.70 -3.65 5.99
C TYR A 69 0.16 -4.91 5.98
N LYS A 70 -0.03 -5.85 6.92
CA LYS A 70 0.75 -7.08 7.01
C LYS A 70 0.73 -7.91 5.71
N PRO A 71 -0.43 -8.20 5.08
CA PRO A 71 -0.48 -8.88 3.79
C PRO A 71 0.22 -8.11 2.65
N VAL A 72 0.20 -6.77 2.71
CA VAL A 72 0.83 -5.91 1.71
C VAL A 72 2.36 -6.00 1.81
N VAL A 73 2.91 -6.03 3.03
CA VAL A 73 4.35 -6.22 3.25
C VAL A 73 4.81 -7.56 2.67
N TYR A 74 4.08 -8.64 2.95
CA TYR A 74 4.38 -9.96 2.39
C TYR A 74 4.39 -9.95 0.87
N SER A 75 3.32 -9.42 0.26
CA SER A 75 3.19 -9.36 -1.19
C SER A 75 4.31 -8.53 -1.82
N ASN A 76 4.64 -7.37 -1.25
CA ASN A 76 5.74 -6.53 -1.73
C ASN A 76 7.10 -7.22 -1.63
N THR A 77 7.33 -8.00 -0.58
CA THR A 77 8.59 -8.72 -0.37
C THR A 77 8.75 -9.83 -1.40
N ILE A 78 7.74 -10.69 -1.55
CA ILE A 78 7.74 -11.80 -2.51
C ILE A 78 7.81 -11.29 -3.95
N GLN A 79 7.03 -10.25 -4.29
CA GLN A 79 7.08 -9.66 -5.63
C GLN A 79 8.42 -9.01 -5.93
N SER A 80 9.10 -8.42 -4.94
CA SER A 80 10.46 -7.89 -5.13
C SER A 80 11.45 -9.01 -5.44
N MET A 81 11.38 -10.14 -4.74
CA MET A 81 12.20 -11.31 -5.05
C MET A 81 11.92 -11.82 -6.47
N VAL A 82 10.66 -12.00 -6.85
CA VAL A 82 10.29 -12.46 -8.21
C VAL A 82 10.73 -11.48 -9.30
N ALA A 83 10.68 -10.18 -9.04
CA ALA A 83 11.19 -9.18 -9.99
C ALA A 83 12.69 -9.36 -10.25
N ILE A 84 13.49 -9.60 -9.20
CA ILE A 84 14.93 -9.86 -9.32
C ILE A 84 15.17 -11.17 -10.08
N LEU A 85 14.46 -12.26 -9.74
CA LEU A 85 14.60 -13.56 -10.43
C LEU A 85 14.24 -13.48 -11.92
N ARG A 86 13.20 -12.72 -12.28
CA ARG A 86 12.85 -12.48 -13.69
C ARG A 86 13.92 -11.64 -14.40
N ALA A 87 14.48 -10.65 -13.72
CA ALA A 87 15.57 -9.85 -14.25
C ALA A 87 16.85 -10.68 -14.46
N MET A 88 17.17 -11.64 -13.57
CA MET A 88 18.29 -12.55 -13.76
C MET A 88 18.19 -13.31 -15.08
N ASN A 89 17.01 -13.89 -15.36
CA ASN A 89 16.74 -14.56 -16.64
C ASN A 89 16.88 -13.62 -17.85
N THR A 90 16.47 -12.36 -17.70
CA THR A 90 16.53 -11.37 -18.78
C THR A 90 17.96 -10.88 -19.04
N LEU A 91 18.74 -10.71 -17.98
CA LEU A 91 20.12 -10.22 -18.02
C LEU A 91 21.15 -11.35 -18.23
N GLY A 92 20.71 -12.61 -18.25
CA GLY A 92 21.57 -13.79 -18.40
C GLY A 92 22.47 -14.05 -17.19
N ILE A 93 22.06 -13.62 -16.00
CA ILE A 93 22.82 -13.83 -14.75
C ILE A 93 22.46 -15.20 -14.19
N GLN A 94 23.47 -16.03 -13.94
CA GLN A 94 23.30 -17.35 -13.33
C GLN A 94 23.34 -17.25 -11.81
N PHE A 95 22.68 -18.19 -11.13
CA PHE A 95 22.85 -18.37 -9.69
C PHE A 95 24.28 -18.81 -9.36
N GLY A 96 24.77 -18.41 -8.20
CA GLY A 96 26.04 -18.92 -7.65
C GLY A 96 25.96 -20.43 -7.42
N ASP A 97 24.83 -20.90 -6.86
CA ASP A 97 24.46 -22.32 -6.84
C ASP A 97 23.30 -22.57 -7.82
N SER A 98 23.61 -23.14 -8.98
CA SER A 98 22.64 -23.32 -10.06
C SER A 98 21.52 -24.33 -9.74
N GLU A 99 21.79 -25.37 -8.94
CA GLU A 99 20.78 -26.38 -8.61
C GLU A 99 19.88 -25.88 -7.49
N GLN A 100 20.48 -25.43 -6.39
CA GLN A 100 19.73 -24.93 -5.23
C GLN A 100 18.98 -23.64 -5.55
N GLY A 101 19.61 -22.71 -6.28
CA GLY A 101 18.99 -21.44 -6.68
C GLY A 101 17.79 -21.63 -7.61
N ALA A 102 17.84 -22.62 -8.52
CA ALA A 102 16.71 -22.92 -9.40
C ALA A 102 15.52 -23.50 -8.63
N GLU A 103 15.75 -24.39 -7.67
CA GLU A 103 14.69 -24.94 -6.82
C GLU A 103 14.08 -23.87 -5.91
N ASP A 104 14.90 -23.05 -5.26
CA ASP A 104 14.41 -21.96 -4.41
C ASP A 104 13.62 -20.92 -5.23
N ALA A 105 14.08 -20.59 -6.44
CA ALA A 105 13.37 -19.69 -7.35
C ALA A 105 12.00 -20.24 -7.75
N ARG A 106 11.89 -21.56 -7.92
CA ARG A 106 10.62 -22.24 -8.20
C ARG A 106 9.65 -22.12 -7.02
N ILE A 107 10.11 -22.38 -5.79
CA ILE A 107 9.28 -22.23 -4.57
C ILE A 107 8.67 -20.84 -4.49
N VAL A 108 9.48 -19.79 -4.69
CA VAL A 108 9.00 -18.39 -4.67
C VAL A 108 7.99 -18.12 -5.81
N CYS A 109 8.25 -18.63 -7.01
CA CYS A 109 7.35 -18.45 -8.15
C CYS A 109 6.01 -19.17 -7.97
N ASP A 110 6.01 -20.36 -7.38
CA ASP A 110 4.80 -21.17 -7.14
C ASP A 110 3.83 -20.44 -6.20
N VAL A 111 4.34 -19.73 -5.18
CA VAL A 111 3.51 -18.91 -4.27
C VAL A 111 2.77 -17.79 -5.00
N ILE A 112 3.42 -17.13 -5.96
CA ILE A 112 2.77 -16.10 -6.78
C ILE A 112 1.74 -16.72 -7.72
N GLN A 113 2.04 -17.87 -8.32
CA GLN A 113 1.09 -18.58 -9.20
C GLN A 113 -0.15 -19.05 -8.43
N ALA A 114 0.01 -19.46 -7.18
CA ALA A 114 -1.06 -19.84 -6.28
C ALA A 114 -1.84 -18.64 -5.69
N MET A 115 -1.43 -17.40 -5.97
CA MET A 115 -1.98 -16.17 -5.37
C MET A 115 -1.91 -16.15 -3.84
N GLU A 116 -0.84 -16.71 -3.28
CA GLU A 116 -0.64 -16.84 -1.83
C GLU A 116 0.36 -15.84 -1.27
N ASP A 117 0.79 -14.86 -2.07
CA ASP A 117 1.78 -13.84 -1.70
C ASP A 117 1.33 -12.85 -0.62
N THR A 118 0.08 -12.95 -0.18
CA THR A 118 -0.49 -12.14 0.91
C THR A 118 -0.53 -12.87 2.26
N LYS A 119 -0.19 -14.17 2.27
CA LYS A 119 -0.18 -15.01 3.47
C LYS A 119 1.16 -14.92 4.21
N PRO A 120 1.20 -15.27 5.52
CA PRO A 120 2.47 -15.44 6.23
C PRO A 120 3.38 -16.42 5.50
N PHE A 121 4.69 -16.18 5.55
CA PHE A 121 5.67 -17.06 4.92
C PHE A 121 5.63 -18.46 5.54
N SER A 122 5.59 -19.49 4.70
CA SER A 122 5.92 -20.84 5.15
C SER A 122 7.41 -20.92 5.49
N GLU A 123 7.81 -21.91 6.30
CA GLU A 123 9.22 -22.14 6.64
C GLU A 123 10.05 -22.38 5.37
N ASP A 124 9.54 -23.20 4.44
CA ASP A 124 10.19 -23.48 3.14
C ASP A 124 10.36 -22.21 2.29
N LEU A 125 9.34 -21.34 2.23
CA LEU A 125 9.40 -20.10 1.46
C LEU A 125 10.41 -19.12 2.08
N LEU A 126 10.40 -19.00 3.40
CA LEU A 126 11.32 -18.11 4.12
C LEU A 126 12.77 -18.52 3.90
N ASP A 127 13.07 -19.81 4.06
CA ASP A 127 14.42 -20.34 3.86
C ASP A 127 14.87 -20.21 2.41
N ALA A 128 13.99 -20.48 1.44
CA ALA A 128 14.26 -20.26 0.02
C ALA A 128 14.58 -18.79 -0.28
N MET A 129 13.77 -17.84 0.21
CA MET A 129 14.04 -16.40 0.02
C MET A 129 15.37 -15.97 0.67
N LYS A 130 15.73 -16.53 1.82
CA LYS A 130 17.00 -16.23 2.49
C LYS A 130 18.20 -16.75 1.71
N ARG A 131 18.13 -18.00 1.21
CA ARG A 131 19.19 -18.58 0.36
C ARG A 131 19.34 -17.82 -0.95
N LEU A 132 18.23 -17.49 -1.61
CA LEU A 132 18.24 -16.63 -2.80
C LEU A 132 18.84 -15.27 -2.49
N TRP A 133 18.45 -14.61 -1.41
CA TRP A 133 19.01 -13.29 -1.09
C TRP A 133 20.52 -13.35 -0.78
N ALA A 134 21.01 -14.45 -0.22
CA ALA A 134 22.44 -14.66 0.00
C ALA A 134 23.21 -15.08 -1.26
N ASP A 135 22.52 -15.47 -2.33
CA ASP A 135 23.14 -15.91 -3.58
C ASP A 135 23.87 -14.77 -4.29
N SER A 136 25.09 -15.05 -4.77
CA SER A 136 25.93 -14.05 -5.45
C SER A 136 25.32 -13.54 -6.75
N GLY A 137 24.62 -14.39 -7.51
CA GLY A 137 23.97 -13.99 -8.76
C GLY A 137 22.73 -13.12 -8.50
N VAL A 138 21.97 -13.42 -7.44
CA VAL A 138 20.85 -12.57 -7.00
C VAL A 138 21.37 -11.20 -6.54
N GLN A 139 22.45 -11.16 -5.76
CA GLN A 139 23.08 -9.90 -5.33
C GLN A 139 23.64 -9.10 -6.52
N GLU A 140 24.26 -9.76 -7.51
CA GLU A 140 24.72 -9.11 -8.74
C GLU A 140 23.55 -8.51 -9.54
N CYS A 141 22.46 -9.26 -9.68
CA CYS A 141 21.25 -8.77 -10.36
C CYS A 141 20.61 -7.60 -9.61
N PHE A 142 20.60 -7.64 -8.28
CA PHE A 142 20.11 -6.54 -7.45
C PHE A 142 20.96 -5.27 -7.59
N ALA A 143 22.29 -5.39 -7.71
CA ALA A 143 23.17 -4.26 -7.97
C ALA A 143 22.88 -3.56 -9.30
N ARG A 144 22.27 -4.27 -10.25
CA ARG A 144 21.81 -3.77 -11.57
C ARG A 144 20.31 -3.45 -11.60
N SER A 145 19.70 -3.21 -10.43
CA SER A 145 18.25 -2.92 -10.31
C SER A 145 17.79 -1.66 -11.03
N ASN A 146 18.69 -0.78 -11.47
CA ASN A 146 18.39 0.35 -12.34
C ASN A 146 18.06 -0.06 -13.80
N GLU A 147 18.33 -1.30 -14.20
CA GLU A 147 18.05 -1.82 -15.56
C GLU A 147 16.64 -2.42 -15.70
N TYR A 148 15.89 -2.55 -14.59
CA TYR A 148 14.53 -3.11 -14.59
C TYR A 148 13.66 -2.45 -13.50
N GLN A 149 12.35 -2.72 -13.54
CA GLN A 149 11.45 -2.18 -12.52
C GLN A 149 11.55 -2.98 -11.22
N LEU A 150 12.24 -2.43 -10.23
CA LEU A 150 12.27 -2.94 -8.86
C LEU A 150 11.76 -1.86 -7.90
N ASN A 151 11.10 -2.29 -6.82
CA ASN A 151 10.71 -1.35 -5.77
C ASN A 151 11.95 -0.90 -4.98
N ASP A 152 12.13 0.40 -4.79
CA ASP A 152 13.21 0.98 -3.97
C ASP A 152 13.28 0.39 -2.55
N SER A 153 12.15 -0.08 -2.02
CA SER A 153 12.05 -0.71 -0.70
C SER A 153 12.41 -2.20 -0.69
N ALA A 154 12.76 -2.80 -1.84
CA ALA A 154 13.09 -4.23 -1.94
C ALA A 154 14.19 -4.62 -0.95
N LYS A 155 15.31 -3.86 -0.94
CA LYS A 155 16.43 -4.13 -0.03
C LYS A 155 16.01 -4.13 1.44
N TYR A 156 15.20 -3.16 1.83
CA TYR A 156 14.75 -3.00 3.21
C TYR A 156 13.98 -4.22 3.72
N PHE A 157 13.14 -4.83 2.88
CA PHE A 157 12.41 -6.03 3.25
C PHE A 157 13.27 -7.30 3.14
N LEU A 158 14.07 -7.43 2.09
CA LEU A 158 14.89 -8.61 1.83
C LEU A 158 16.08 -8.75 2.81
N ASP A 159 16.61 -7.64 3.31
CA ASP A 159 17.65 -7.66 4.34
C ASP A 159 17.16 -8.21 5.69
N ASP A 160 15.85 -8.18 5.95
CA ASP A 160 15.26 -8.47 7.27
C ASP A 160 14.14 -9.51 7.18
N LEU A 161 14.37 -10.53 6.36
CA LEU A 161 13.43 -11.64 6.14
C LEU A 161 13.10 -12.39 7.44
N ASP A 162 14.05 -12.53 8.36
CA ASP A 162 13.84 -13.20 9.64
C ASP A 162 12.78 -12.50 10.50
N ARG A 163 12.80 -11.16 10.56
CA ARG A 163 11.78 -10.40 11.27
C ARG A 163 10.41 -10.53 10.61
N LEU A 164 10.36 -10.49 9.27
CA LEU A 164 9.12 -10.60 8.51
C LEU A 164 8.49 -12.00 8.61
N GLY A 165 9.33 -13.04 8.69
CA GLY A 165 8.94 -14.44 8.83
C GLY A 165 8.54 -14.87 10.25
N ALA A 166 8.75 -14.02 11.27
CA ALA A 166 8.40 -14.33 12.64
C ALA A 166 6.88 -14.54 12.82
N LYS A 167 6.49 -15.51 13.66
CA LYS A 167 5.08 -15.90 13.87
C LYS A 167 4.24 -14.75 14.43
N ASP A 168 4.84 -13.92 15.26
CA ASP A 168 4.27 -12.75 15.92
C ASP A 168 4.56 -11.44 15.18
N TYR A 169 5.12 -11.50 13.97
CA TYR A 169 5.45 -10.32 13.18
C TYR A 169 4.27 -9.34 13.08
N MET A 170 4.52 -8.07 13.34
CA MET A 170 3.60 -6.98 13.10
C MET A 170 4.33 -5.84 12.38
N PRO A 171 3.77 -5.28 11.29
CA PRO A 171 4.40 -4.17 10.59
C PRO A 171 4.63 -2.98 11.50
N THR A 172 5.84 -2.44 11.42
CA THR A 172 6.21 -1.16 12.00
C THR A 172 5.71 -0.01 11.12
N GLU A 173 5.70 1.21 11.66
CA GLU A 173 5.42 2.40 10.85
C GLU A 173 6.36 2.51 9.65
N GLN A 174 7.62 2.09 9.82
CA GLN A 174 8.62 2.10 8.74
C GLN A 174 8.30 1.09 7.64
N ASP A 175 7.81 -0.10 8.00
CA ASP A 175 7.32 -1.08 7.03
C ASP A 175 6.14 -0.49 6.26
N ILE A 176 5.18 0.11 6.98
CA ILE A 176 3.98 0.70 6.39
C ILE A 176 4.35 1.83 5.43
N LEU A 177 5.27 2.72 5.81
CA LEU A 177 5.74 3.80 4.94
C LEU A 177 6.38 3.29 3.64
N ARG A 178 7.09 2.16 3.72
CA ARG A 178 7.81 1.53 2.60
C ARG A 178 6.95 0.60 1.75
N THR A 179 5.77 0.20 2.23
CA THR A 179 4.82 -0.55 1.40
C THR A 179 4.36 0.28 0.21
N ARG A 180 4.37 -0.37 -0.95
CA ARG A 180 3.78 0.11 -2.18
C ARG A 180 2.44 -0.56 -2.38
N VAL A 181 1.39 0.24 -2.23
CA VAL A 181 0.04 -0.11 -2.67
C VAL A 181 -0.19 0.59 -4.00
N LYS A 182 -0.43 -0.20 -5.06
CA LYS A 182 -0.85 0.38 -6.35
C LYS A 182 -2.19 1.08 -6.11
N THR A 183 -2.18 2.40 -6.17
CA THR A 183 -3.39 3.20 -6.02
C THR A 183 -4.00 3.31 -7.40
N THR A 184 -5.19 2.73 -7.58
CA THR A 184 -5.97 2.86 -8.81
C THR A 184 -6.96 4.00 -8.64
N GLY A 185 -6.88 5.00 -9.52
CA GLY A 185 -7.81 6.13 -9.51
C GLY A 185 -7.42 7.26 -8.56
N ILE A 186 -8.42 7.89 -7.96
CA ILE A 186 -8.26 9.07 -7.09
C ILE A 186 -8.43 8.61 -5.64
N VAL A 187 -7.41 8.87 -4.82
CA VAL A 187 -7.46 8.61 -3.39
C VAL A 187 -7.66 9.94 -2.67
N GLU A 188 -8.65 9.96 -1.78
CA GLU A 188 -8.95 11.10 -0.93
C GLU A 188 -8.65 10.75 0.53
N VAL A 189 -7.90 11.60 1.22
CA VAL A 189 -7.58 11.45 2.64
C VAL A 189 -7.92 12.73 3.38
N HIS A 190 -8.62 12.60 4.49
CA HIS A 190 -9.05 13.70 5.34
C HIS A 190 -8.21 13.71 6.61
N PHE A 191 -7.76 14.88 7.04
CA PHE A 191 -7.07 15.04 8.32
C PHE A 191 -7.37 16.41 8.93
N GLN A 192 -7.29 16.49 10.25
CA GLN A 192 -7.52 17.73 11.00
C GLN A 192 -6.21 18.27 11.57
N PHE A 193 -5.91 19.53 11.32
CA PHE A 193 -4.73 20.20 11.88
C PHE A 193 -5.06 21.62 12.34
N LYS A 194 -4.76 21.94 13.61
CA LYS A 194 -4.99 23.27 14.22
C LYS A 194 -6.39 23.83 13.94
N ASN A 195 -7.43 23.01 14.14
CA ASN A 195 -8.85 23.32 13.89
C ASN A 195 -9.24 23.57 12.43
N MET A 196 -8.36 23.27 11.47
CA MET A 196 -8.68 23.25 10.05
C MET A 196 -8.80 21.82 9.56
N ASN A 197 -9.79 21.56 8.71
CA ASN A 197 -9.89 20.28 8.01
C ASN A 197 -9.15 20.41 6.69
N PHE A 198 -8.37 19.41 6.38
CA PHE A 198 -7.68 19.31 5.11
C PHE A 198 -8.13 18.06 4.39
N LYS A 199 -8.26 18.18 3.07
CA LYS A 199 -8.59 17.10 2.16
C LYS A 199 -7.45 16.94 1.15
N TYR A 200 -6.62 15.93 1.33
CA TYR A 200 -5.65 15.50 0.32
C TYR A 200 -6.36 14.71 -0.75
N VAL A 201 -6.10 15.08 -2.00
CA VAL A 201 -6.49 14.31 -3.17
C VAL A 201 -5.23 14.02 -3.95
N PHE A 202 -5.01 12.77 -4.33
CA PHE A 202 -3.91 12.43 -5.21
C PHE A 202 -4.33 11.37 -6.22
N HIS A 203 -3.75 11.49 -7.41
CA HIS A 203 -3.94 10.56 -8.50
C HIS A 203 -2.64 9.80 -8.73
N SER A 204 -2.70 8.48 -8.74
CA SER A 204 -1.61 7.66 -9.27
C SER A 204 -2.10 6.99 -10.54
N LEU A 205 -1.36 7.23 -11.63
CA LEU A 205 -1.43 6.48 -12.88
C LEU A 205 -0.78 5.10 -12.68
#